data_AF-A0A7C3KWM3-F1
#
_entry.id   AF-A0A7C3KWM3-F1
#
_cell.length_a   1.000
_cell.length_b   1.000
_cell.length_c   1.000
_cell.angle_alpha   90.00
_cell.angle_beta   90.00
_cell.angle_gamma   90.00
#
_symmetry.space_group_name_H-M   'P 1'
#
loop_
_entity.id
_entity.type
_entity.pdbx_description
1 polymer ?
#
loop_
_entity_poly.entity_id
_entity_poly.type
_entity_poly.pdbx_seq_one_letter_code
_entity_poly.pdbx_strand_id
1 'polypeptide(L)'
;EEHGRGLLWDKSGESHVKPGEWNAYEITASGSRIRTAINGQPCVDLDDPQGARRGVIALQIHAGPAMEVRFKDLKLEVPETAGAKE
;
A
#
# COMPACT_ATOMS: atom_id res chain seq x y z
N GLU A 1 -14.19 7.33 3.62
CA GLU A 1 -12.82 7.86 3.75
C GLU A 1 -12.61 8.17 5.22
N GLU A 2 -11.54 7.68 5.86
CA GLU A 2 -11.43 7.73 7.33
C GLU A 2 -10.77 9.01 7.86
N HIS A 3 -10.08 9.77 7.00
CA HIS A 3 -9.30 10.95 7.44
C HIS A 3 -9.59 12.24 6.66
N GLY A 4 -10.52 12.24 5.69
CA GLY A 4 -10.97 13.44 5.00
C GLY A 4 -9.89 14.13 4.16
N ARG A 5 -8.86 13.39 3.72
CA ARG A 5 -7.74 13.88 2.91
C ARG A 5 -7.95 13.69 1.41
N GLY A 6 -9.03 13.02 1.01
CA GLY A 6 -9.32 12.69 -0.37
C GLY A 6 -8.32 11.70 -0.97
N LEU A 7 -8.30 11.64 -2.31
CA LEU A 7 -7.31 10.84 -3.05
C LEU A 7 -5.98 11.59 -3.10
N LEU A 8 -4.90 10.92 -2.73
CA LEU A 8 -3.54 11.49 -2.72
C LEU A 8 -2.75 11.15 -3.99
N TRP A 9 -3.42 10.67 -5.04
CA TRP A 9 -2.82 10.25 -6.30
C TRP A 9 -3.69 10.66 -7.49
N ASP A 10 -3.05 10.96 -8.61
CA ASP A 10 -3.73 11.49 -9.80
C ASP A 10 -4.22 10.40 -10.75
N LYS A 11 -3.59 9.22 -10.73
CA LYS A 11 -3.86 8.12 -11.68
C LYS A 11 -4.13 6.82 -10.95
N SER A 12 -5.15 6.10 -11.40
CA SER A 12 -5.47 4.76 -10.89
C SER A 12 -4.49 3.72 -11.42
N GLY A 13 -4.12 2.76 -10.56
CA GLY A 13 -3.35 1.56 -10.95
C GLY A 13 -4.20 0.43 -11.54
N GLU A 14 -5.51 0.64 -11.70
CA GLU A 14 -6.49 -0.38 -12.09
C GLU A 14 -6.16 -1.08 -13.42
N SER A 15 -5.53 -0.39 -14.37
CA SER A 15 -5.10 -0.98 -15.65
C SER A 15 -4.08 -2.11 -15.50
N HIS A 16 -3.41 -2.22 -14.34
CA HIS A 16 -2.44 -3.28 -14.08
C HIS A 16 -3.05 -4.51 -13.40
N VAL A 17 -4.32 -4.43 -12.98
CA VAL A 17 -5.02 -5.51 -12.28
C VAL A 17 -5.42 -6.60 -13.27
N LYS A 18 -5.28 -7.85 -12.84
CA LYS A 18 -5.78 -9.03 -13.55
C LYS A 18 -6.99 -9.60 -12.81
N PRO A 19 -8.22 -9.32 -13.25
CA PRO A 19 -9.42 -9.79 -12.56
C PRO A 19 -9.49 -11.31 -12.52
N GLY A 20 -9.81 -11.89 -11.35
CA GLY A 20 -9.90 -13.33 -11.17
C GLY A 20 -8.55 -14.06 -11.06
N GLU A 21 -7.43 -13.35 -11.18
CA GLU A 21 -6.07 -13.89 -11.04
C GLU A 21 -5.37 -13.37 -9.78
N TRP A 22 -4.24 -13.99 -9.46
CA TRP A 22 -3.34 -13.48 -8.43
C TRP A 22 -2.64 -12.20 -8.91
N ASN A 23 -2.75 -11.14 -8.10
CA ASN A 23 -2.05 -9.88 -8.34
C ASN A 23 -0.93 -9.73 -7.30
N ALA A 24 0.29 -9.46 -7.77
CA ALA A 24 1.44 -9.21 -6.90
C ALA A 24 1.42 -7.74 -6.47
N TYR A 25 1.44 -7.50 -5.16
CA TYR A 25 1.52 -6.15 -4.58
C TYR A 25 2.91 -5.94 -4.00
N GLU A 26 3.51 -4.78 -4.30
CA GLU A 26 4.70 -4.30 -3.61
C GLU A 26 4.38 -2.94 -3.00
N ILE A 27 4.69 -2.77 -1.71
CA ILE A 27 4.46 -1.52 -0.98
C ILE A 27 5.76 -1.17 -0.26
N THR A 28 6.35 -0.03 -0.62
CA THR A 28 7.51 0.54 0.08
C THR A 28 7.09 1.78 0.84
N ALA A 29 7.21 1.75 2.16
CA ALA A 29 7.02 2.92 3.02
C ALA A 29 8.36 3.25 3.71
N SER A 30 8.99 4.35 3.32
CA SER A 30 10.29 4.78 3.86
C SER A 30 10.27 6.28 4.18
N GLY A 31 10.40 6.62 5.47
CA GLY A 31 10.20 7.98 5.95
C GLY A 31 8.78 8.48 5.64
N SER A 32 8.68 9.59 4.91
CA SER A 32 7.41 10.13 4.41
C SER A 32 7.00 9.59 3.04
N ARG A 33 7.89 8.87 2.35
CA ARG A 33 7.64 8.43 0.97
C ARG A 33 6.99 7.06 0.92
N ILE A 34 5.87 6.96 0.22
CA ILE A 34 5.09 5.74 0.00
C ILE A 34 5.07 5.46 -1.50
N ARG A 35 5.46 4.24 -1.87
CA ARG A 35 5.37 3.73 -3.23
C ARG A 35 4.61 2.42 -3.27
N THR A 36 3.78 2.24 -4.29
CA THR A 36 3.05 0.99 -4.51
C THR A 36 3.19 0.55 -5.95
N ALA A 37 3.26 -0.77 -6.17
CA ALA A 37 3.20 -1.37 -7.49
C ALA A 37 2.25 -2.58 -7.50
N ILE A 38 1.62 -2.79 -8.66
CA ILE A 38 0.79 -3.97 -8.94
C ILE A 38 1.41 -4.70 -10.12
N ASN A 39 1.68 -6.00 -9.98
CA ASN A 39 2.29 -6.83 -11.01
C ASN A 39 3.60 -6.25 -11.57
N GLY A 40 4.40 -5.61 -10.70
CA GLY A 40 5.65 -4.93 -11.05
C GLY A 40 5.49 -3.57 -11.72
N GLN A 41 4.26 -3.09 -11.95
CA GLN A 41 3.98 -1.80 -12.56
C GLN A 41 3.72 -0.73 -11.49
N PRO A 42 4.46 0.41 -11.49
CA PRO A 42 4.26 1.49 -10.53
C PRO A 42 2.84 2.04 -10.57
N CYS A 43 2.24 2.26 -9.40
CA CYS A 43 0.89 2.81 -9.25
C CYS A 43 0.88 4.15 -8.50
N VAL A 44 1.60 4.24 -7.38
CA VAL A 44 1.69 5.45 -6.54
C VAL A 44 3.15 5.71 -6.20
N ASP A 45 3.56 6.98 -6.24
CA ASP A 45 4.79 7.48 -5.65
C ASP A 45 4.47 8.83 -5.00
N LEU A 46 4.33 8.81 -3.68
CA LEU A 46 3.80 9.90 -2.86
C LEU A 46 4.79 10.24 -1.77
N ASP A 47 5.09 11.53 -1.59
CA ASP A 47 5.70 12.06 -0.39
C ASP A 47 4.61 12.63 0.53
N ASP A 48 4.37 11.99 1.67
CA ASP A 48 3.35 12.38 2.65
C ASP A 48 3.97 12.74 4.02
N PRO A 49 4.45 14.00 4.18
CA PRO A 49 4.99 14.47 5.45
C PRO A 49 3.99 14.43 6.61
N GLN A 50 2.68 14.52 6.35
CA GLN A 50 1.64 14.54 7.38
C GLN A 50 1.17 13.12 7.79
N GLY A 51 1.53 12.09 7.02
CA GLY A 51 1.17 10.71 7.29
C GLY A 51 1.81 10.14 8.56
N ALA A 52 1.13 9.17 9.19
CA ALA A 52 1.68 8.46 10.33
C ALA A 52 2.93 7.65 9.93
N ARG A 53 3.95 7.64 10.81
CA ARG A 53 5.22 6.92 10.56
C ARG A 53 5.27 5.51 11.11
N ARG A 54 4.34 5.16 11.99
CA ARG A 54 4.26 3.85 12.66
C ARG A 54 2.81 3.44 12.81
N GLY A 55 2.55 2.15 12.77
CA GLY A 55 1.22 1.59 12.87
C GLY A 55 1.24 0.06 12.76
N VAL A 56 0.09 -0.51 12.47
CA VAL A 56 -0.09 -1.94 12.22
C VAL A 56 -0.32 -2.19 10.73
N ILE A 57 0.05 -3.38 10.26
CA ILE A 57 -0.35 -3.86 8.94
C ILE A 57 -1.65 -4.64 9.10
N ALA A 58 -2.67 -4.28 8.31
CA ALA A 58 -3.99 -4.91 8.33
C ALA A 58 -4.48 -5.15 6.90
N LEU A 59 -5.33 -6.16 6.74
CA LEU A 59 -6.01 -6.46 5.47
C LEU A 59 -7.44 -5.94 5.57
N GLN A 60 -7.82 -5.04 4.68
CA GLN A 60 -9.17 -4.47 4.64
C GLN A 60 -9.99 -5.11 3.50
N ILE A 61 -11.24 -5.42 3.81
CA ILE A 61 -12.29 -5.69 2.82
C ILE A 61 -13.25 -4.49 2.82
N HIS A 62 -13.52 -3.90 1.66
CA HIS A 62 -14.39 -2.73 1.58
C HIS A 62 -15.85 -3.14 1.82
N ALA A 63 -16.63 -2.28 2.46
CA ALA A 63 -18.06 -2.51 2.63
C ALA A 63 -18.77 -2.51 1.26
N GLY A 64 -19.68 -3.45 1.02
CA GLY A 64 -20.35 -3.59 -0.27
C GLY A 64 -21.09 -4.92 -0.40
N PRO A 65 -21.43 -5.34 -1.63
CA PRO A 65 -21.93 -6.69 -1.90
C PRO A 65 -21.01 -7.76 -1.32
N ALA A 66 -21.57 -8.95 -1.05
CA ALA A 66 -20.78 -10.08 -0.57
C ALA A 66 -19.59 -10.34 -1.52
N MET A 67 -18.38 -10.36 -0.96
CA MET A 67 -17.15 -10.55 -1.72
C MET A 67 -16.19 -11.46 -0.95
N GLU A 68 -15.35 -12.17 -1.69
CA GLU A 68 -14.29 -13.02 -1.14
C GLU A 68 -12.94 -12.50 -1.66
N VAL A 69 -11.98 -12.36 -0.76
CA VAL A 69 -10.60 -11.97 -1.10
C VAL A 69 -9.66 -12.99 -0.47
N ARG A 70 -8.70 -13.47 -1.26
CA ARG A 70 -7.66 -14.42 -0.82
C ARG A 70 -6.31 -13.74 -0.87
N PHE A 71 -5.50 -13.96 0.17
CA PHE A 71 -4.13 -13.47 0.27
C PHE A 71 -3.18 -14.64 0.40
N LYS A 72 -1.97 -14.51 -0.17
CA LYS A 72 -0.88 -15.49 -0.02
C LYS A 72 0.46 -14.76 -0.10
N ASP A 73 1.52 -15.45 0.32
CA ASP A 73 2.91 -14.99 0.20
C ASP A 73 3.18 -13.60 0.84
N LEU A 74 2.50 -13.32 1.95
CA LEU A 74 2.66 -12.08 2.73
C LEU A 74 4.07 -12.04 3.34
N LYS A 75 4.85 -11.02 2.97
CA LYS A 75 6.20 -10.77 3.50
C LYS A 75 6.30 -9.34 3.99
N LEU A 76 7.01 -9.16 5.10
CA LEU A 76 7.33 -7.85 5.66
C LEU A 76 8.82 -7.79 5.91
N GLU A 77 9.46 -6.78 5.33
CA GLU A 77 10.86 -6.44 5.58
C GLU A 77 10.90 -5.06 6.21
N VAL A 78 11.58 -4.95 7.34
CA VAL A 78 11.88 -3.68 7.99
C VAL A 78 13.37 -3.46 7.84
N PRO A 79 13.82 -2.66 6.86
CA PRO A 79 15.25 -2.39 6.70
C PRO A 79 15.78 -1.70 7.96
N GLU A 80 16.99 -2.06 8.38
CA GLU A 80 17.63 -1.41 9.53
C GLU A 80 17.70 0.10 9.28
N THR A 81 17.17 0.87 10.23
CA THR A 81 17.21 2.32 10.14
C THR A 81 18.66 2.75 10.40
N ALA A 82 19.29 3.44 9.46
CA ALA A 82 20.58 4.08 9.70
C ALA A 82 20.42 5.12 10.83
N GLY A 83 20.73 4.73 12.07
CA GLY A 83 20.91 5.62 13.21
C GLY A 83 19.67 5.86 14.08
N ALA A 84 19.18 4.83 14.77
CA ALA A 84 18.61 5.02 16.11
C ALA A 84 19.68 4.62 17.14
N LYS A 85 20.63 5.52 17.39
CA LYS A 85 21.36 5.49 18.66
C LYS A 85 20.46 6.18 19.69
N GLU A 86 20.29 5.54 20.85
CA GLU A 86 19.71 6.12 22.07
C GLU A 86 20.31 7.51 22.39
#